data_AF-W6TU01-F1
#
_entry.id   AF-W6TU01-F1
#
_cell.length_a   1.000
_cell.length_b   1.000
_cell.length_c   1.000
_cell.angle_alpha   90.00
_cell.angle_beta   90.00
_cell.angle_gamma   90.00
#
_symmetry.space_group_name_H-M   'P 1'
#
loop_
_entity.id
_entity.type
_entity.pdbx_description
1 polymer ?
#
loop_
_entity_poly.entity_id
_entity_poly.type
_entity_poly.pdbx_seq_one_letter_code
_entity_poly.pdbx_strand_id
1 'polypeptide(L)' 'MSIDGFRPAQDFKDHLDNWIERFKSAKTVDPDKKVIIPGEPEFAYEQERRINGIPLIDVVVHDLNQLAKKLEIEGL' A
#
# COMPACT_ATOMS: atom_id res chain seq x y z
N MET A 1 5.84 8.53 -16.18
CA MET A 1 7.08 8.41 -17.00
C MET A 1 6.78 7.37 -18.08
N SER A 2 6.88 7.71 -19.36
CA SER A 2 6.51 6.77 -20.45
C SER A 2 7.66 5.80 -20.71
N ILE A 3 7.43 4.52 -20.42
CA ILE A 3 8.44 3.44 -20.51
C ILE A 3 8.68 3.02 -21.96
N ASP A 4 7.69 3.21 -22.83
CA ASP A 4 7.75 2.89 -24.28
C ASP A 4 8.86 3.62 -25.05
N GLY A 5 9.32 4.78 -24.57
CA GLY A 5 10.42 5.52 -25.20
C GLY A 5 11.81 4.93 -24.94
N PHE A 6 11.92 3.97 -24.02
CA PHE A 6 13.21 3.42 -23.57
C PHE A 6 13.35 1.92 -23.81
N ARG A 7 12.27 1.15 -23.66
CA ARG A 7 12.22 -0.30 -23.95
C ARG A 7 10.77 -0.79 -24.03
N PRO A 8 10.51 -1.97 -24.62
CA PRO A 8 9.19 -2.58 -24.59
C PRO A 8 8.68 -2.73 -23.14
N ALA A 9 7.42 -2.34 -22.90
CA ALA A 9 6.84 -2.33 -21.56
C ALA A 9 6.83 -3.73 -20.91
N GLN A 10 6.69 -4.79 -21.70
CA GLN A 10 6.73 -6.17 -21.20
C GLN A 10 8.10 -6.53 -20.64
N ASP A 11 9.16 -6.22 -21.40
CA ASP A 11 10.56 -6.52 -21.04
C ASP A 11 11.00 -5.77 -19.77
N PHE A 12 10.48 -4.54 -19.58
CA PHE A 12 10.65 -3.79 -18.32
C PHE A 12 10.00 -4.48 -17.13
N LYS A 13 8.76 -4.96 -17.28
CA LYS A 13 8.03 -5.67 -16.22
C LYS A 13 8.70 -6.99 -15.87
N ASP A 14 9.09 -7.78 -16.86
CA ASP A 14 9.75 -9.07 -16.66
C ASP A 14 11.07 -8.92 -15.89
N HIS A 15 11.85 -7.87 -16.16
CA HIS A 15 13.06 -7.57 -15.39
C HIS A 15 12.77 -7.12 -13.96
N LEU A 16 11.67 -6.40 -13.76
CA LEU A 16 11.23 -5.95 -12.45
C LEU A 16 10.75 -7.13 -11.61
N ASP A 17 10.04 -8.09 -12.22
CA ASP A 17 9.63 -9.34 -11.56
C ASP A 17 10.85 -10.17 -11.13
N ASN A 18 11.84 -10.32 -12.01
CA ASN A 18 13.11 -10.98 -11.66
C ASN A 18 13.84 -10.29 -10.49
N TRP A 19 13.78 -8.96 -10.42
CA TRP A 19 14.33 -8.19 -9.31
C TRP A 19 13.53 -8.45 -8.03
N ILE A 20 12.20 -8.40 -8.08
CA ILE A 20 11.31 -8.70 -6.95
C ILE A 20 11.60 -10.09 -6.37
N GLU A 21 11.68 -11.12 -7.21
CA GLU A 21 11.93 -12.51 -6.78
C GLU A 21 13.28 -12.67 -6.09
N ARG A 22 14.33 -12.03 -6.63
CA ARG A 22 15.67 -12.04 -6.03
C ARG A 22 15.71 -11.34 -4.67
N PHE A 23 14.99 -10.23 -4.53
CA PHE A 23 14.92 -9.52 -3.26
C PHE A 23 14.14 -10.32 -2.22
N LYS A 24 13.03 -10.95 -2.61
CA LYS A 24 12.25 -11.81 -1.72
C LYS A 24 12.97 -13.09 -1.28
N SER A 25 13.83 -13.64 -2.15
CA SER A 25 14.62 -14.84 -1.85
C SER A 25 15.93 -14.56 -1.10
N ALA A 26 16.27 -13.28 -0.90
CA ALA A 26 17.46 -12.90 -0.14
C ALA A 26 17.32 -13.30 1.34
N LYS A 27 18.44 -13.70 1.96
CA LYS A 27 18.47 -14.02 3.39
C LYS A 27 18.14 -12.79 4.20
N THR A 28 17.18 -12.94 5.10
CA THR A 28 16.79 -11.90 6.04
C THR A 28 17.79 -11.86 7.19
N VAL A 29 18.06 -10.66 7.72
CA VAL A 29 18.92 -10.50 8.91
C VAL A 29 18.24 -11.08 10.15
N ASP A 30 16.91 -11.07 10.15
CA ASP A 30 16.05 -11.58 11.21
C ASP A 30 15.20 -12.72 10.61
N PRO A 31 15.35 -13.98 11.08
CA PRO A 31 14.68 -15.13 10.48
C PRO A 31 13.15 -15.08 10.59
N ASP A 32 12.62 -14.28 11.52
CA ASP A 32 11.19 -14.09 11.72
C ASP A 32 10.58 -13.01 10.82
N LYS A 33 11.41 -12.20 10.14
CA LYS A 33 10.96 -11.10 9.28
C LYS A 33 11.28 -11.38 7.83
N LYS A 34 10.25 -11.42 6.98
CA LYS A 34 10.43 -11.55 5.52
C LYS A 34 11.00 -10.27 4.92
N VAL A 35 11.74 -10.39 3.81
CA VAL A 35 12.13 -9.22 3.01
C VAL A 35 10.87 -8.66 2.38
N ILE A 36 10.53 -7.42 2.74
CA ILE A 36 9.42 -6.67 2.16
C ILE A 36 9.95 -5.70 1.10
N ILE A 37 9.15 -5.48 0.06
CA ILE A 37 9.45 -4.50 -0.99
C ILE A 37 8.56 -3.28 -0.73
N PRO A 38 9.07 -2.05 -0.97
CA PRO A 38 8.24 -0.85 -0.90
C PRO A 38 6.95 -1.00 -1.73
N GLY A 39 5.79 -0.71 -1.14
CA GLY A 39 4.48 -0.88 -1.79
C GLY A 39 3.78 -2.21 -1.45
N GLU A 40 4.51 -3.27 -1.09
CA GLU A 40 3.92 -4.54 -0.67
C GLU A 40 3.12 -4.43 0.65
N PRO A 41 3.62 -3.81 1.73
CA PRO A 41 2.83 -3.68 2.95
C PRO A 41 1.59 -2.82 2.73
N GLU A 42 1.69 -1.76 1.92
CA GLU A 42 0.55 -0.92 1.56
C GLU A 42 -0.53 -1.69 0.78
N PHE A 43 -0.12 -2.53 -0.18
CA PHE A 43 -1.03 -3.39 -0.94
C PHE A 43 -1.72 -4.43 -0.05
N ALA A 44 -1.00 -5.00 0.92
CA ALA A 44 -1.57 -5.91 1.90
C ALA A 44 -2.59 -5.20 2.81
N TYR A 45 -2.23 -4.02 3.33
CA TYR A 45 -3.15 -3.22 4.15
C TYR A 45 -4.37 -2.71 3.36
N GLU A 46 -4.23 -2.40 2.08
CA GLU A 46 -5.37 -2.01 1.22
C GLU A 46 -6.38 -3.17 1.12
N GLN A 47 -5.91 -4.37 0.77
CA GLN A 47 -6.77 -5.54 0.65
C GLN A 47 -7.47 -5.89 1.97
N GLU A 48 -6.74 -5.84 3.08
CA GLU A 48 -7.29 -6.08 4.41
C GLU A 48 -8.35 -5.04 4.78
N ARG A 49 -8.04 -3.75 4.66
CA ARG A 49 -8.94 -2.64 5.04
C ARG A 49 -10.15 -2.53 4.12
N ARG A 50 -10.06 -3.02 2.89
CA ARG A 50 -11.19 -3.08 1.97
C ARG A 50 -12.27 -4.05 2.44
N ILE A 51 -11.88 -5.12 3.14
CA ILE A 51 -12.80 -6.15 3.64
C ILE A 51 -13.20 -5.85 5.09
N ASN A 52 -12.23 -5.50 5.94
CA ASN A 52 -12.42 -5.35 7.38
C ASN A 52 -12.79 -3.92 7.81
N GLY A 53 -12.72 -2.95 6.90
CA GLY A 53 -12.87 -1.53 7.20
C GLY A 53 -11.55 -0.85 7.61
N ILE A 54 -11.56 0.48 7.61
CA ILE A 54 -10.39 1.29 7.96
C ILE A 54 -10.45 1.62 9.47
N PRO A 55 -9.47 1.20 10.28
CA PRO A 55 -9.44 1.58 11.68
C PRO A 55 -9.08 3.07 11.80
N LEU A 56 -10.02 3.86 12.31
CA LEU A 56 -9.81 5.28 12.64
C LEU A 56 -9.63 5.41 14.15
N ILE A 57 -8.76 6.33 14.56
CA ILE A 57 -8.60 6.69 15.97
C ILE A 57 -9.72 7.63 16.42
N ASP A 58 -10.11 7.57 17.69
CA ASP A 58 -11.25 8.35 18.23
C ASP A 58 -11.14 9.86 17.98
N VAL A 59 -9.91 10.41 18.04
CA VAL A 59 -9.65 11.83 17.77
C VAL A 59 -10.03 12.20 16.34
N VAL A 60 -9.72 11.33 15.37
CA VAL A 60 -10.05 11.57 13.95
C VAL A 60 -11.55 11.46 13.71
N VAL A 61 -12.22 10.49 14.36
CA VAL A 61 -13.68 10.37 14.29
C VAL A 61 -14.36 11.62 14.85
N HIS A 62 -13.86 12.13 15.98
CA HIS A 62 -14.38 13.36 16.58
C HIS A 62 -14.23 14.57 15.66
N ASP A 63 -13.03 14.76 15.08
CA ASP A 63 -12.75 15.87 14.17
C ASP A 63 -13.62 15.81 12.90
N LEU A 64 -13.79 14.61 12.31
CA LEU A 64 -14.64 14.41 11.14
C LEU A 64 -16.11 14.70 11.45
N ASN A 65 -16.61 14.27 12.61
CA ASN A 65 -17.97 14.58 13.05
C ASN A 65 -18.18 16.06 13.37
N GLN A 66 -17.19 16.73 13.94
CA GLN A 66 -17.24 18.19 14.12
C GLN A 66 -17.27 18.93 12.78
N LEU A 67 -16.49 18.48 11.80
CA LEU A 67 -16.47 19.07 10.47
C LEU A 67 -17.81 18.85 9.74
N ALA A 68 -18.36 17.63 9.82
CA ALA A 68 -19.67 17.31 9.26
C ALA A 68 -20.76 18.23 9.83
N LYS A 69 -20.76 18.45 11.15
CA LYS A 69 -21.68 19.38 11.82
C LYS A 69 -21.53 20.82 11.33
N LYS A 70 -20.30 21.29 11.09
CA LYS A 70 -20.04 22.65 10.56
C LYS A 70 -20.51 22.82 9.12
N LEU A 71 -20.45 21.74 8.33
CA LEU A 71 -20.84 21.73 6.93
C LEU A 71 -22.31 21.31 6.72
N GLU A 72 -23.04 21.04 7.80
CA GLU A 72 -24.44 20.58 7.79
C GLU A 72 -24.66 19.31 6.96
N ILE A 73 -23.67 18.39 6.99
CA ILE A 73 -23.73 17.08 6.34
C ILE A 73 -23.81 15.95 7.37
N GLU A 74 -24.23 14.77 6.93
CA GLU A 74 -24.26 13.55 7.77
C GLU A 74 -22.84 13.18 8.20
N GLY A 75 -22.69 12.91 9.50
CA GLY A 75 -21.43 12.49 10.11
C GLY A 75 -21.12 11.01 9.93
N LEU A 76 -20.00 10.57 10.49
CA LEU A 76 -19.58 9.17 10.57
C LEU A 76 -20.20 8.47 11.77
#